data_AF-C3NA91-F1
#
_entry.id   AF-C3NA91-F1
#
_cell.length_a   1.000
_cell.length_b   1.000
_cell.length_c   1.000
_cell.angle_alpha   90.00
_cell.angle_beta   90.00
_cell.angle_gamma   90.00
#
_symmetry.space_group_name_H-M   'P 1'
#
loop_
_entity.id
_entity.type
_entity.pdbx_description
1 polymer ?
#
loop_
_entity_poly.entity_id
_entity_poly.type
_entity_poly.pdbx_seq_one_letter_code
_entity_poly.pdbx_strand_id
1 'polypeptide(L)'
;MDEIKNSIVPKLFMLVGNTPQNSAVISDKIPYSTPLNYWPWNETWFRYALSLALNRTQISLGSQFGIPTGAPPTPADFLPSPMEEIWLNSTIIQEAHQVDQYNLTEAIQILESHGLKIINGKLSFPNGTPLPTYTMINYQGFSDTYATTQLIAEDLAQIGLQINVVSETPSQMFGPALDGGQYDLIYWLTNAYSPYYVWESAFIPPLIPGTDQPNVTALETIGVYVYSDFGRWIPPKEFIDLWIQAGDTTNVTLLKQIYNKMAAILIKDLPAIPVVFDAYPRYEYEDQYYIGFSTPQYFYTWNVEPWIGGNLLMLMNLAPRPPGMSNAQEVAYTQAAWQDLLVFIYGKANTATPPSLLAMLQPSTSTVTQTSTSTSTVTTTSASTSVTTTTSMSTTSVTSTVSTSSGLSTGVIAGIIVVIIVIIAVVAHVVVRRR
;
A
#
# COMPACT_ATOMS: atom_id res chain seq x y z
N MET A 1 30.82 33.47 21.83
CA MET A 1 30.00 33.20 20.63
C MET A 1 30.06 31.69 20.44
N ASP A 2 29.54 30.96 21.42
CA ASP A 2 29.96 29.60 21.74
C ASP A 2 28.76 28.80 22.25
N GLU A 3 27.90 28.34 21.34
CA GLU A 3 26.91 27.30 21.68
C GLU A 3 26.44 26.52 20.43
N ILE A 4 27.38 26.11 19.57
CA ILE A 4 27.13 25.10 18.53
C ILE A 4 27.57 23.73 19.06
N LYS A 5 26.90 23.27 20.12
CA LYS A 5 27.05 21.92 20.70
C LYS A 5 25.74 21.39 21.27
N ASN A 6 24.75 21.19 20.40
CA ASN A 6 23.78 20.11 20.55
C ASN A 6 23.46 19.57 19.14
N SER A 7 23.52 18.25 19.01
CA SER A 7 23.35 17.54 17.74
C SER A 7 21.88 17.53 17.33
N ILE A 8 21.47 18.49 16.49
CA ILE A 8 20.14 18.52 15.88
C ILE A 8 20.27 17.94 14.46
N VAL A 9 19.55 16.84 14.25
CA VAL A 9 19.51 16.05 13.03
C VAL A 9 18.37 16.53 12.13
N PRO A 10 18.60 16.84 10.83
CA PRO A 10 17.57 17.31 9.91
C PRO A 10 16.67 16.15 9.50
N LYS A 11 15.36 16.36 9.51
CA LYS A 11 14.39 15.29 9.26
C LYS A 11 13.68 15.56 7.94
N LEU A 12 13.88 14.70 6.93
CA LEU A 12 13.18 14.81 5.64
C LEU A 12 12.47 13.49 5.31
N PHE A 13 11.26 13.63 4.79
CA PHE A 13 10.44 12.53 4.33
C PHE A 13 10.65 12.25 2.83
N MET A 14 10.73 10.98 2.46
CA MET A 14 10.75 10.51 1.08
C MET A 14 9.50 9.66 0.82
N LEU A 15 8.66 10.10 -0.11
CA LEU A 15 7.25 9.73 -0.16
C LEU A 15 6.96 8.54 -1.08
N VAL A 16 6.09 7.68 -0.57
CA VAL A 16 5.54 6.42 -1.11
C VAL A 16 4.02 6.44 -0.86
N GLY A 17 3.20 5.56 -1.47
CA GLY A 17 1.76 5.56 -1.19
C GLY A 17 1.00 4.22 -1.17
N ASN A 18 -0.12 4.23 -0.41
CA ASN A 18 -1.30 3.32 -0.35
C ASN A 18 -1.23 1.97 0.43
N THR A 19 -2.24 1.51 1.23
CA THR A 19 -3.54 2.07 1.75
C THR A 19 -3.75 1.79 3.29
N PRO A 20 -4.94 1.70 3.98
CA PRO A 20 -5.13 2.36 5.29
C PRO A 20 -5.45 1.49 6.53
N GLN A 21 -5.33 2.08 7.73
CA GLN A 21 -6.09 1.67 8.95
C GLN A 21 -6.23 2.80 9.97
N ASN A 22 -7.08 2.57 10.97
CA ASN A 22 -7.59 3.53 11.94
C ASN A 22 -6.64 3.89 13.10
N SER A 23 -6.99 4.99 13.75
CA SER A 23 -6.28 5.65 14.86
C SER A 23 -6.43 4.96 16.23
N ALA A 24 -5.39 5.09 17.06
CA ALA A 24 -5.37 4.71 18.47
C ALA A 24 -4.70 5.79 19.37
N VAL A 25 -4.77 5.61 20.69
CA VAL A 25 -4.73 6.64 21.77
C VAL A 25 -4.19 5.98 23.06
N ILE A 26 -3.36 6.55 23.96
CA ILE A 26 -2.59 7.81 24.14
C ILE A 26 -1.47 7.50 25.19
N SER A 27 -0.33 8.21 25.25
CA SER A 27 0.37 8.57 26.54
C SER A 27 1.76 9.26 26.42
N ASP A 28 1.80 10.54 26.76
CA ASP A 28 2.84 11.36 27.46
C ASP A 28 4.37 11.00 27.43
N LYS A 29 5.21 11.85 26.79
CA LYS A 29 6.10 12.88 27.42
C LYS A 29 7.34 13.30 26.57
N ILE A 30 7.80 14.54 26.79
CA ILE A 30 9.14 15.16 26.49
C ILE A 30 9.31 15.75 25.05
N PRO A 31 9.86 16.99 24.89
CA PRO A 31 9.74 17.76 23.64
C PRO A 31 10.92 17.59 22.67
N TYR A 32 10.64 17.70 21.36
CA TYR A 32 11.64 17.71 20.30
C TYR A 32 11.32 18.74 19.20
N SER A 33 12.37 19.43 18.73
CA SER A 33 12.26 20.54 17.79
C SER A 33 11.77 20.15 16.39
N THR A 34 11.04 21.08 15.76
CA THR A 34 10.40 20.94 14.44
C THR A 34 11.39 20.84 13.28
N PRO A 35 11.33 19.78 12.47
CA PRO A 35 12.37 19.49 11.48
C PRO A 35 12.02 19.83 10.04
N LEU A 36 12.09 21.09 9.67
CA LEU A 36 12.40 21.49 8.29
C LEU A 36 13.17 22.82 8.24
N ASN A 37 13.86 23.14 9.34
CA ASN A 37 14.49 24.45 9.60
C ASN A 37 16.03 24.44 9.60
N TYR A 38 16.67 23.35 9.13
CA TYR A 38 18.12 23.27 9.05
C TYR A 38 18.60 23.39 7.60
N TRP A 39 19.56 24.28 7.35
CA TRP A 39 20.14 24.48 6.03
C TRP A 39 21.13 23.35 5.68
N PRO A 40 21.05 22.74 4.49
CA PRO A 40 20.26 23.13 3.31
C PRO A 40 18.87 22.48 3.20
N TRP A 41 18.48 21.59 4.12
CA TRP A 41 17.25 20.79 4.05
C TRP A 41 15.95 21.61 4.03
N ASN A 42 15.96 22.81 4.61
CA ASN A 42 14.86 23.77 4.55
C ASN A 42 14.63 24.34 3.14
N GLU A 43 15.60 24.23 2.24
CA GLU A 43 15.57 24.85 0.92
C GLU A 43 14.96 23.93 -0.16
N THR A 44 14.02 24.46 -0.95
CA THR A 44 13.44 23.73 -2.09
C THR A 44 14.51 23.30 -3.11
N TRP A 45 15.46 24.17 -3.45
CA TRP A 45 16.50 23.85 -4.45
C TRP A 45 17.35 22.65 -4.01
N PHE A 46 17.54 22.45 -2.71
CA PHE A 46 18.27 21.29 -2.19
C PHE A 46 17.42 20.02 -2.36
N ARG A 47 16.16 20.05 -1.94
CA ARG A 47 15.22 18.92 -2.12
C ARG A 47 15.02 18.56 -3.61
N TYR A 48 15.03 19.56 -4.50
CA TYR A 48 14.98 19.37 -5.95
C TYR A 48 16.26 18.71 -6.47
N ALA A 49 17.44 19.16 -6.05
CA ALA A 49 18.70 18.49 -6.40
C ALA A 49 18.76 17.04 -5.90
N LEU A 50 18.25 16.76 -4.68
CA LEU A 50 18.12 15.39 -4.20
C LEU A 50 17.13 14.58 -5.06
N SER A 51 16.00 15.17 -5.46
CA SER A 51 15.03 14.53 -6.36
C SER A 51 15.63 14.16 -7.73
N LEU A 52 16.38 15.07 -8.35
CA LEU A 52 17.08 14.81 -9.62
C LEU A 52 18.19 13.75 -9.49
N ALA A 53 18.73 13.54 -8.29
CA ALA A 53 19.77 12.54 -8.04
C ALA A 53 19.23 11.10 -7.88
N LEU A 54 17.90 10.89 -7.76
CA LEU A 54 17.31 9.56 -7.62
C LEU A 54 17.02 8.91 -8.98
N ASN A 55 17.60 7.74 -9.23
CA ASN A 55 17.31 6.94 -10.41
C ASN A 55 16.06 6.08 -10.18
N ARG A 56 14.89 6.73 -10.24
CA ARG A 56 13.58 6.10 -9.98
C ARG A 56 13.33 4.84 -10.81
N THR A 57 13.91 4.71 -12.00
CA THR A 57 13.84 3.47 -12.80
C THR A 57 14.60 2.30 -12.15
N GLN A 58 15.79 2.53 -11.60
CA GLN A 58 16.52 1.49 -10.87
C GLN A 58 15.87 1.19 -9.52
N ILE A 59 15.44 2.23 -8.80
CA ILE A 59 14.72 2.08 -7.53
C ILE A 59 13.41 1.27 -7.74
N SER A 60 12.64 1.59 -8.78
CA SER A 60 11.41 0.91 -9.20
C SER A 60 11.57 -0.59 -9.43
N LEU A 61 12.65 -0.98 -10.13
CA LEU A 61 12.95 -2.38 -10.44
C LEU A 61 13.56 -3.14 -9.27
N GLY A 62 14.27 -2.44 -8.38
CA GLY A 62 14.94 -3.04 -7.21
C GLY A 62 14.08 -3.13 -5.95
N SER A 63 13.01 -2.35 -5.84
CA SER A 63 12.09 -2.35 -4.70
C SER A 63 11.03 -3.47 -4.78
N GLN A 64 10.47 -3.70 -5.97
CA GLN A 64 9.34 -4.61 -6.17
C GLN A 64 9.79 -6.03 -6.54
N PHE A 65 9.99 -6.87 -5.51
CA PHE A 65 10.39 -8.28 -5.67
C PHE A 65 9.36 -9.11 -6.47
N GLY A 66 9.56 -9.18 -7.80
CA GLY A 66 8.79 -10.05 -8.70
C GLY A 66 7.82 -9.35 -9.64
N ILE A 67 7.68 -8.02 -9.58
CA ILE A 67 6.86 -7.25 -10.54
C ILE A 67 7.73 -6.85 -11.74
N PRO A 68 7.52 -7.41 -12.96
CA PRO A 68 8.42 -7.17 -14.09
C PRO A 68 8.41 -5.72 -14.61
N THR A 69 7.39 -4.94 -14.26
CA THR A 69 7.25 -3.52 -14.58
C THR A 69 7.82 -2.58 -13.51
N GLY A 70 8.25 -3.12 -12.36
CA GLY A 70 8.64 -2.34 -11.19
C GLY A 70 7.49 -1.54 -10.56
N ALA A 71 7.83 -0.72 -9.57
CA ALA A 71 6.94 0.27 -8.97
C ALA A 71 6.75 1.50 -9.89
N PRO A 72 5.57 2.14 -9.94
CA PRO A 72 5.42 3.40 -10.66
C PRO A 72 6.22 4.51 -9.94
N PRO A 73 6.97 5.36 -10.66
CA PRO A 73 7.56 6.58 -10.09
C PRO A 73 6.49 7.46 -9.44
N THR A 74 6.87 8.16 -8.37
CA THR A 74 6.02 9.19 -7.75
C THR A 74 6.33 10.54 -8.40
N PRO A 75 5.35 11.28 -8.93
CA PRO A 75 5.54 12.65 -9.39
C PRO A 75 5.50 13.64 -8.21
N ALA A 76 5.95 14.88 -8.43
CA ALA A 76 6.02 15.89 -7.36
C ALA A 76 4.67 16.53 -6.93
N ASP A 77 3.55 16.14 -7.55
CA ASP A 77 2.21 16.37 -6.99
C ASP A 77 1.77 15.26 -6.02
N PHE A 78 2.56 14.18 -5.92
CA PHE A 78 2.39 13.03 -5.04
C PHE A 78 1.13 12.18 -5.29
N LEU A 79 0.45 12.32 -6.43
CA LEU A 79 -0.70 11.50 -6.83
C LEU A 79 -0.28 10.37 -7.78
N PRO A 80 -0.79 9.13 -7.60
CA PRO A 80 -0.52 8.05 -8.56
C PRO A 80 -1.40 8.17 -9.81
N SER A 81 -0.92 7.79 -10.99
CA SER A 81 -1.80 7.55 -12.14
C SER A 81 -2.82 6.43 -11.83
N PRO A 82 -4.10 6.57 -12.25
CA PRO A 82 -4.68 7.67 -13.03
C PRO A 82 -5.31 8.78 -12.17
N MET A 83 -5.04 8.85 -10.86
CA MET A 83 -5.61 9.88 -9.97
C MET A 83 -5.19 11.29 -10.39
N GLU A 84 -3.92 11.49 -10.76
CA GLU A 84 -3.43 12.75 -11.33
C GLU A 84 -4.21 13.14 -12.60
N GLU A 85 -4.39 12.22 -13.54
CA GLU A 85 -5.10 12.42 -14.81
C GLU A 85 -6.60 12.75 -14.63
N ILE A 86 -7.20 12.21 -13.56
CA ILE A 86 -8.60 12.46 -13.23
C ILE A 86 -8.78 13.86 -12.64
N TRP A 87 -7.86 14.36 -11.82
CA TRP A 87 -8.06 15.54 -10.99
C TRP A 87 -7.27 16.79 -11.40
N LEU A 88 -6.07 16.60 -11.97
CA LEU A 88 -5.16 17.65 -12.37
C LEU A 88 -5.30 17.96 -13.87
N ASN A 89 -4.71 19.07 -14.30
CA ASN A 89 -4.59 19.44 -15.70
C ASN A 89 -3.21 19.05 -16.24
N SER A 90 -3.08 18.95 -17.57
CA SER A 90 -1.86 18.48 -18.22
C SER A 90 -0.61 19.34 -17.95
N THR A 91 -0.77 20.64 -17.65
CA THR A 91 0.37 21.52 -17.33
C THR A 91 0.91 21.20 -15.94
N ILE A 92 0.04 21.04 -14.94
CA ILE A 92 0.45 20.64 -13.58
C ILE A 92 1.13 19.28 -13.59
N ILE A 93 0.57 18.30 -14.31
CA ILE A 93 1.18 16.97 -14.47
C ILE A 93 2.57 17.10 -15.13
N GLN A 94 2.70 17.88 -16.20
CA GLN A 94 3.99 18.11 -16.87
C GLN A 94 5.02 18.82 -15.98
N GLU A 95 4.60 19.69 -15.07
CA GLU A 95 5.49 20.33 -14.08
C GLU A 95 5.89 19.34 -12.97
N ALA A 96 4.96 18.52 -12.48
CA ALA A 96 5.23 17.49 -11.47
C ALA A 96 6.20 16.42 -11.97
N HIS A 97 6.03 15.98 -13.21
CA HIS A 97 6.90 15.01 -13.92
C HIS A 97 8.18 15.65 -14.50
N GLN A 98 8.46 16.93 -14.24
CA GLN A 98 9.81 17.50 -14.46
C GLN A 98 10.68 17.36 -13.21
N VAL A 99 10.08 17.43 -12.02
CA VAL A 99 10.79 17.43 -10.74
C VAL A 99 11.36 16.06 -10.37
N ASP A 100 10.86 14.98 -10.96
CA ASP A 100 11.24 13.59 -10.72
C ASP A 100 12.14 12.97 -11.81
N GLN A 101 12.55 13.74 -12.82
CA GLN A 101 13.44 13.25 -13.88
C GLN A 101 14.88 13.11 -13.37
N TYR A 102 15.45 11.92 -13.54
CA TYR A 102 16.83 11.66 -13.12
C TYR A 102 17.84 12.48 -13.95
N ASN A 103 18.53 13.42 -13.29
CA ASN A 103 19.58 14.26 -13.88
C ASN A 103 20.68 14.60 -12.86
N LEU A 104 21.59 13.64 -12.62
CA LEU A 104 22.73 13.79 -11.71
C LEU A 104 23.62 15.02 -12.02
N THR A 105 23.74 15.41 -13.30
CA THR A 105 24.56 16.57 -13.70
C THR A 105 23.93 17.88 -13.21
N GLU A 106 22.62 18.03 -13.40
CA GLU A 106 21.87 19.21 -12.96
C GLU A 106 21.75 19.26 -11.43
N ALA A 107 21.56 18.11 -10.77
CA ALA A 107 21.62 17.99 -9.32
C ALA A 107 22.92 18.59 -8.75
N ILE A 108 24.08 18.20 -9.29
CA ILE A 108 25.39 18.72 -8.88
C ILE A 108 25.50 20.23 -9.17
N GLN A 109 25.07 20.68 -10.35
CA GLN A 109 25.11 22.11 -10.72
C GLN A 109 24.27 23.00 -9.78
N ILE A 110 23.08 22.52 -9.39
CA ILE A 110 22.22 23.21 -8.40
C ILE A 110 22.96 23.30 -7.06
N LEU A 111 23.47 22.19 -6.53
CA LEU A 111 24.23 22.17 -5.27
C LEU A 111 25.43 23.14 -5.30
N GLU A 112 26.21 23.13 -6.39
CA GLU A 112 27.38 24.00 -6.55
C GLU A 112 27.02 25.49 -6.68
N SER A 113 25.90 25.81 -7.35
CA SER A 113 25.42 27.20 -7.49
C SER A 113 25.02 27.82 -6.13
N HIS A 114 24.56 26.99 -5.19
CA HIS A 114 24.27 27.37 -3.80
C HIS A 114 25.48 27.15 -2.86
N GLY A 115 26.66 26.84 -3.40
CA GLY A 115 27.94 26.81 -2.70
C GLY A 115 28.26 25.48 -2.01
N LEU A 116 27.43 24.44 -2.13
CA LEU A 116 27.76 23.10 -1.63
C LEU A 116 28.66 22.39 -2.64
N LYS A 117 29.69 21.70 -2.17
CA LYS A 117 30.67 21.04 -3.06
C LYS A 117 31.04 19.66 -2.57
N ILE A 118 31.29 18.75 -3.51
CA ILE A 118 31.81 17.42 -3.19
C ILE A 118 33.32 17.56 -2.94
N ILE A 119 33.73 17.41 -1.69
CA ILE A 119 35.13 17.48 -1.25
C ILE A 119 35.49 16.12 -0.66
N ASN A 120 36.52 15.46 -1.21
CA ASN A 120 36.94 14.11 -0.82
C ASN A 120 35.78 13.07 -0.80
N GLY A 121 34.89 13.16 -1.79
CA GLY A 121 33.71 12.28 -1.91
C GLY A 121 32.57 12.60 -0.93
N LYS A 122 32.63 13.72 -0.19
CA LYS A 122 31.58 14.16 0.74
C LYS A 122 31.00 15.50 0.31
N LEU A 123 29.67 15.58 0.20
CA LEU A 123 28.99 16.86 0.04
C LEU A 123 29.33 17.72 1.26
N SER A 124 29.76 18.96 1.01
CA SER A 124 30.32 19.85 2.02
C SER A 124 29.71 21.23 1.91
N PHE A 125 29.53 21.89 3.05
CA PHE A 125 29.07 23.26 3.16
C PHE A 125 30.07 24.25 2.50
N PRO A 126 29.66 25.51 2.20
CA PRO A 126 30.52 26.51 1.56
C PRO A 126 31.82 26.84 2.31
N ASN A 127 31.87 26.54 3.62
CA ASN A 127 33.08 26.68 4.45
C ASN A 127 34.05 25.48 4.36
N GLY A 128 33.75 24.49 3.50
CA GLY A 128 34.53 23.26 3.33
C GLY A 128 34.29 22.15 4.37
N THR A 129 33.37 22.35 5.32
CA THR A 129 33.01 21.32 6.31
C THR A 129 32.06 20.32 5.67
N PRO A 130 32.31 18.99 5.73
CA PRO A 130 31.38 17.99 5.24
C PRO A 130 30.02 18.06 5.91
N LEU A 131 28.95 17.78 5.17
CA LEU A 131 27.67 17.42 5.75
C LEU A 131 27.85 16.13 6.58
N PRO A 132 27.11 15.96 7.69
CA PRO A 132 27.14 14.74 8.49
C PRO A 132 26.58 13.55 7.68
N THR A 133 26.84 12.33 8.19
CA THR A 133 26.12 11.13 7.75
C THR A 133 24.73 11.14 8.38
N TYR A 134 23.70 10.94 7.57
CA TYR A 134 22.30 10.94 7.98
C TYR A 134 21.79 9.52 8.18
N THR A 135 20.98 9.28 9.22
CA THR A 135 20.39 7.97 9.52
C THR A 135 18.99 7.85 8.93
N MET A 136 18.86 6.97 7.94
CA MET A 136 17.57 6.64 7.34
C MET A 136 16.97 5.44 8.05
N ILE A 137 15.83 5.63 8.71
CA ILE A 137 15.11 4.52 9.36
C ILE A 137 14.23 3.79 8.35
N ASN A 138 14.16 2.47 8.50
CA ASN A 138 13.30 1.56 7.75
C ASN A 138 12.64 0.56 8.70
N TYR A 139 11.51 -0.02 8.30
CA TYR A 139 10.77 -0.98 9.11
C TYR A 139 11.45 -2.36 9.11
N GLN A 140 11.77 -2.90 10.29
CA GLN A 140 12.37 -4.22 10.40
C GLN A 140 11.40 -5.31 9.89
N GLY A 141 11.85 -6.06 8.89
CA GLY A 141 11.11 -7.15 8.26
C GLY A 141 10.49 -6.81 6.91
N PHE A 142 10.46 -5.54 6.51
CA PHE A 142 10.02 -5.13 5.16
C PHE A 142 11.26 -5.06 4.26
N SER A 143 11.52 -6.15 3.53
CA SER A 143 12.73 -6.31 2.70
C SER A 143 12.71 -5.46 1.43
N ASP A 144 11.51 -5.21 0.91
CA ASP A 144 11.17 -4.33 -0.21
C ASP A 144 11.50 -2.87 0.12
N THR A 145 10.95 -2.31 1.20
CA THR A 145 11.29 -0.95 1.66
C THR A 145 12.76 -0.84 2.06
N TYR A 146 13.35 -1.89 2.65
CA TYR A 146 14.79 -1.91 2.95
C TYR A 146 15.64 -1.83 1.68
N ALA A 147 15.37 -2.67 0.67
CA ALA A 147 16.06 -2.62 -0.61
C ALA A 147 15.92 -1.23 -1.27
N THR A 148 14.72 -0.64 -1.20
CA THR A 148 14.47 0.72 -1.69
C THR A 148 15.34 1.76 -0.99
N THR A 149 15.39 1.75 0.34
CA THR A 149 16.22 2.70 1.13
C THR A 149 17.72 2.55 0.87
N GLN A 150 18.20 1.34 0.57
CA GLN A 150 19.60 1.11 0.15
C GLN A 150 19.89 1.71 -1.22
N LEU A 151 19.02 1.49 -2.21
CA LEU A 151 19.18 2.07 -3.56
C LEU A 151 19.17 3.60 -3.52
N ILE A 152 18.33 4.21 -2.68
CA ILE A 152 18.32 5.66 -2.44
C ILE A 152 19.64 6.12 -1.79
N ALA A 153 20.19 5.37 -0.84
CA ALA A 153 21.47 5.68 -0.22
C ALA A 153 22.64 5.57 -1.22
N GLU A 154 22.59 4.60 -2.15
CA GLU A 154 23.56 4.44 -3.24
C GLU A 154 23.48 5.59 -4.24
N ASP A 155 22.27 6.02 -4.65
CA ASP A 155 22.07 7.16 -5.55
C ASP A 155 22.53 8.48 -4.93
N LEU A 156 22.13 8.76 -3.69
CA LEU A 156 22.51 10.00 -3.00
C LEU A 156 24.00 10.04 -2.62
N ALA A 157 24.67 8.88 -2.52
CA ALA A 157 26.13 8.84 -2.41
C ALA A 157 26.84 9.36 -3.67
N GLN A 158 26.22 9.32 -4.86
CA GLN A 158 26.80 9.85 -6.10
C GLN A 158 26.99 11.37 -6.06
N ILE A 159 26.14 12.09 -5.31
CA ILE A 159 26.30 13.53 -5.00
C ILE A 159 27.06 13.78 -3.68
N GLY A 160 27.66 12.74 -3.09
CA GLY A 160 28.46 12.81 -1.86
C GLY A 160 27.66 12.89 -0.56
N LEU A 161 26.33 12.73 -0.59
CA LEU A 161 25.49 12.68 0.59
C LEU A 161 25.57 11.29 1.22
N GLN A 162 26.03 11.17 2.47
CA GLN A 162 26.14 9.87 3.13
C GLN A 162 24.89 9.55 3.92
N ILE A 163 24.32 8.39 3.64
CA ILE A 163 23.15 7.86 4.31
C ILE A 163 23.50 6.51 4.93
N ASN A 164 23.16 6.34 6.21
CA ASN A 164 23.26 5.10 6.95
C ASN A 164 21.85 4.55 7.16
N VAL A 165 21.49 3.51 6.43
CA VAL A 165 20.17 2.86 6.55
C VAL A 165 20.15 1.94 7.77
N VAL A 166 19.15 2.08 8.63
CA VAL A 166 18.92 1.23 9.81
C VAL A 166 17.51 0.66 9.81
N SER A 167 17.37 -0.58 10.25
CA SER A 167 16.06 -1.21 10.45
C SER A 167 15.64 -1.15 11.91
N GLU A 168 14.48 -0.56 12.18
CA GLU A 168 13.92 -0.41 13.52
C GLU A 168 12.74 -1.36 13.77
N THR A 169 12.59 -1.82 15.01
CA THR A 169 11.41 -2.61 15.40
C THR A 169 10.12 -1.79 15.28
N PRO A 170 8.94 -2.41 15.14
CA PRO A 170 7.67 -1.69 15.04
C PRO A 170 7.43 -0.73 16.21
N SER A 171 7.81 -1.11 17.43
CA SER A 171 7.68 -0.31 18.65
C SER A 171 8.70 0.83 18.78
N GLN A 172 9.78 0.81 18.02
CA GLN A 172 10.74 1.92 17.92
C GLN A 172 10.30 2.91 16.85
N MET A 173 9.90 2.39 15.68
CA MET A 173 9.40 3.22 14.58
C MET A 173 8.12 3.96 15.00
N PHE A 174 7.06 3.24 15.42
CA PHE A 174 5.77 3.83 15.83
C PHE A 174 5.76 4.41 17.25
N GLY A 175 6.87 4.96 17.72
CA GLY A 175 6.92 5.61 19.02
C GLY A 175 7.98 6.71 19.03
N PRO A 176 9.18 6.46 19.57
CA PRO A 176 10.26 7.45 19.57
C PRO A 176 10.53 8.06 18.19
N ALA A 177 10.55 7.26 17.13
CA ALA A 177 10.99 7.71 15.82
C ALA A 177 9.92 8.47 15.05
N LEU A 178 8.75 7.88 14.77
CA LEU A 178 7.68 8.56 14.02
C LEU A 178 7.01 9.65 14.85
N ASP A 179 6.43 9.32 16.01
CA ASP A 179 5.67 10.30 16.80
C ASP A 179 6.59 11.37 17.38
N GLY A 180 7.68 10.95 18.02
CA GLY A 180 8.70 11.85 18.57
C GLY A 180 9.57 12.54 17.50
N GLY A 181 9.47 12.13 16.24
CA GLY A 181 10.31 12.63 15.15
C GLY A 181 11.80 12.44 15.46
N GLN A 182 12.26 11.23 15.72
CA GLN A 182 13.66 10.90 16.05
C GLN A 182 14.34 10.10 14.92
N TYR A 183 14.39 10.67 13.72
CA TYR A 183 15.10 10.14 12.53
C TYR A 183 15.70 11.28 11.71
N ASP A 184 16.72 11.02 10.88
CA ASP A 184 17.13 12.00 9.84
C ASP A 184 16.29 11.83 8.57
N LEU A 185 16.11 10.58 8.13
CA LEU A 185 15.40 10.28 6.90
C LEU A 185 14.45 9.13 7.13
N ILE A 186 13.31 9.16 6.45
CA ILE A 186 12.40 8.02 6.40
C ILE A 186 11.82 7.86 4.99
N TYR A 187 11.77 6.61 4.55
CA TYR A 187 10.98 6.15 3.42
C TYR A 187 9.66 5.60 3.97
N TRP A 188 8.55 6.25 3.65
CA TRP A 188 7.27 6.04 4.34
C TRP A 188 6.04 6.29 3.43
N LEU A 189 4.89 5.71 3.78
CA LEU A 189 3.69 5.70 2.94
C LEU A 189 2.61 6.69 3.38
N THR A 190 2.01 7.39 2.42
CA THR A 190 0.78 8.20 2.59
C THR A 190 -0.38 7.58 1.82
N ASN A 191 -1.55 7.46 2.44
CA ASN A 191 -2.55 6.44 2.10
C ASN A 191 -3.93 7.04 1.86
N ALA A 192 -4.50 6.91 0.65
CA ALA A 192 -5.68 7.68 0.29
C ALA A 192 -6.43 7.29 -1.00
N TYR A 193 -7.72 7.62 -1.03
CA TYR A 193 -8.64 7.37 -2.17
C TYR A 193 -8.91 8.60 -3.05
N SER A 194 -8.37 9.76 -2.67
CA SER A 194 -8.53 11.03 -3.40
C SER A 194 -7.37 11.98 -3.09
N PRO A 195 -7.13 13.00 -3.92
CA PRO A 195 -6.07 13.99 -3.68
C PRO A 195 -6.18 14.65 -2.30
N TYR A 196 -7.41 14.93 -1.85
CA TYR A 196 -7.68 15.45 -0.51
C TYR A 196 -7.03 14.60 0.58
N TYR A 197 -7.29 13.28 0.59
CA TYR A 197 -6.75 12.38 1.62
C TYR A 197 -5.24 12.13 1.45
N VAL A 198 -4.72 12.14 0.21
CA VAL A 198 -3.27 11.98 -0.03
C VAL A 198 -2.55 13.15 0.65
N TRP A 199 -2.98 14.37 0.34
CA TRP A 199 -2.32 15.57 0.84
C TRP A 199 -2.66 15.87 2.31
N GLU A 200 -3.84 15.48 2.80
CA GLU A 200 -4.18 15.52 4.23
C GLU A 200 -3.19 14.66 5.04
N SER A 201 -3.04 13.38 4.69
CA SER A 201 -2.12 12.48 5.40
C SER A 201 -0.64 12.82 5.15
N ALA A 202 -0.28 13.40 4.02
CA ALA A 202 1.11 13.74 3.72
C ALA A 202 1.57 15.08 4.31
N PHE A 203 0.74 16.13 4.23
CA PHE A 203 1.18 17.52 4.25
C PHE A 203 0.28 18.49 5.03
N ILE A 204 -0.85 18.02 5.60
CA ILE A 204 -1.68 18.84 6.49
C ILE A 204 -1.28 18.52 7.94
N PRO A 205 -0.60 19.45 8.65
CA PRO A 205 -0.36 19.30 10.08
C PRO A 205 -1.70 19.38 10.84
N PRO A 206 -1.78 18.84 12.07
CA PRO A 206 -2.92 19.06 12.94
C PRO A 206 -3.22 20.55 13.09
N LEU A 207 -4.49 20.97 12.96
CA LEU A 207 -4.87 22.37 13.14
C LEU A 207 -5.20 22.69 14.61
N ILE A 208 -5.04 23.95 15.01
CA ILE A 208 -5.48 24.42 16.34
C ILE A 208 -7.02 24.47 16.33
N PRO A 209 -7.72 23.77 17.26
CA PRO A 209 -9.17 23.68 17.24
C PRO A 209 -9.89 25.03 17.13
N GLY A 210 -10.76 25.16 16.14
CA GLY A 210 -11.50 26.41 15.86
C GLY A 210 -10.73 27.46 15.06
N THR A 211 -9.59 27.10 14.45
CA THR A 211 -8.81 27.99 13.59
C THR A 211 -8.19 27.25 12.39
N ASP A 212 -7.88 28.00 11.33
CA ASP A 212 -7.14 27.51 10.16
C ASP A 212 -5.61 27.56 10.37
N GLN A 213 -5.14 27.63 11.62
CA GLN A 213 -3.70 27.73 11.94
C GLN A 213 -3.11 26.35 12.23
N PRO A 214 -1.95 26.01 11.65
CA PRO A 214 -1.26 24.77 11.96
C PRO A 214 -0.83 24.77 13.43
N ASN A 215 -1.17 23.69 14.15
CA ASN A 215 -0.76 23.47 15.52
C ASN A 215 0.68 22.97 15.56
N VAL A 216 1.64 23.89 15.39
CA VAL A 216 3.07 23.63 15.54
C VAL A 216 3.43 23.02 16.91
N THR A 217 2.55 23.20 17.91
CA THR A 217 2.66 22.68 19.28
C THR A 217 2.08 21.26 19.43
N ALA A 218 1.34 20.74 18.43
CA ALA A 218 0.88 19.34 18.42
C ALA A 218 2.05 18.35 18.45
N LEU A 219 3.18 18.75 17.87
CA LEU A 219 4.45 18.03 17.85
C LEU A 219 5.18 18.03 19.22
N GLU A 220 4.89 19.00 20.09
CA GLU A 220 5.61 19.16 21.37
C GLU A 220 4.79 18.75 22.61
N THR A 221 3.45 18.73 22.52
CA THR A 221 2.58 18.67 23.71
C THR A 221 1.62 17.48 23.75
N ILE A 222 1.56 16.65 22.71
CA ILE A 222 0.50 15.64 22.60
C ILE A 222 1.11 14.24 22.44
N GLY A 223 0.91 13.37 23.44
CA GLY A 223 1.18 11.93 23.37
C GLY A 223 0.16 11.18 22.49
N VAL A 224 -0.11 11.74 21.30
CA VAL A 224 -1.01 11.24 20.26
C VAL A 224 -0.17 11.06 19.00
N TYR A 225 -0.33 9.89 18.38
CA TYR A 225 0.19 9.58 17.06
C TYR A 225 -0.20 10.67 16.05
N VAL A 226 0.78 11.40 15.54
CA VAL A 226 0.55 12.34 14.44
C VAL A 226 0.63 11.53 13.14
N TYR A 227 -0.52 11.01 12.71
CA TYR A 227 -0.67 10.22 11.48
C TYR A 227 -0.56 11.07 10.19
N SER A 228 -0.21 12.35 10.29
CA SER A 228 0.04 13.23 9.15
C SER A 228 1.32 14.05 9.31
N ASP A 229 1.78 14.66 8.22
CA ASP A 229 2.92 15.60 8.21
C ASP A 229 4.20 15.05 8.88
N PHE A 230 4.62 13.85 8.47
CA PHE A 230 5.88 13.26 8.91
C PHE A 230 7.11 14.12 8.54
N GLY A 231 7.01 14.90 7.46
CA GLY A 231 8.02 15.89 7.08
C GLY A 231 8.11 17.09 8.03
N ARG A 232 7.06 17.37 8.81
CA ARG A 232 6.89 18.60 9.61
C ARG A 232 7.08 19.86 8.76
N TRP A 233 6.53 19.79 7.56
CA TRP A 233 6.50 20.93 6.65
C TRP A 233 5.46 21.92 7.17
N ILE A 234 5.81 23.20 7.14
CA ILE A 234 4.87 24.26 7.48
C ILE A 234 4.25 24.73 6.16
N PRO A 235 3.05 24.25 5.78
CA PRO A 235 2.40 24.67 4.55
C PRO A 235 2.15 26.18 4.54
N PRO A 236 2.24 26.85 3.37
CA PRO A 236 1.76 28.22 3.25
C PRO A 236 0.25 28.26 3.53
N LYS A 237 -0.25 29.36 4.10
CA LYS A 237 -1.67 29.50 4.47
C LYS A 237 -2.62 29.18 3.30
N GLU A 238 -2.24 29.56 2.08
CA GLU A 238 -3.01 29.25 0.86
C GLU A 238 -3.28 27.74 0.70
N PHE A 239 -2.34 26.87 1.05
CA PHE A 239 -2.52 25.41 0.96
C PHE A 239 -3.55 24.89 1.97
N ILE A 240 -3.52 25.39 3.21
CA ILE A 240 -4.54 25.09 4.23
C ILE A 240 -5.91 25.61 3.79
N ASP A 241 -5.99 26.86 3.31
CA ASP A 241 -7.23 27.47 2.86
C ASP A 241 -7.86 26.71 1.68
N LEU A 242 -7.02 26.18 0.78
CA LEU A 242 -7.44 25.33 -0.34
C LEU A 242 -7.91 23.95 0.15
N TRP A 243 -7.21 23.32 1.10
CA TRP A 243 -7.62 22.05 1.70
C TRP A 243 -8.98 22.16 2.40
N ILE A 244 -9.22 23.20 3.20
CA ILE A 244 -10.53 23.47 3.82
C ILE A 244 -11.62 23.63 2.75
N GLN A 245 -11.37 24.45 1.71
CA GLN A 245 -12.31 24.63 0.60
C GLN A 245 -12.62 23.34 -0.17
N ALA A 246 -11.68 22.39 -0.24
CA ALA A 246 -11.92 21.08 -0.84
C ALA A 246 -12.83 20.19 0.04
N GLY A 247 -12.68 20.26 1.37
CA GLY A 247 -13.56 19.54 2.31
C GLY A 247 -15.00 20.06 2.31
N ASP A 248 -15.18 21.38 2.13
CA ASP A 248 -16.49 22.04 2.17
C ASP A 248 -17.30 21.95 0.86
N THR A 249 -16.76 21.37 -0.22
CA THR A 249 -17.41 21.39 -1.54
C THR A 249 -17.60 20.02 -2.21
N THR A 250 -18.77 19.85 -2.83
CA THR A 250 -19.10 18.70 -3.69
C THR A 250 -19.05 19.04 -5.18
N ASN A 251 -18.70 20.28 -5.55
CA ASN A 251 -18.63 20.70 -6.94
C ASN A 251 -17.31 20.22 -7.58
N VAL A 252 -17.39 19.18 -8.40
CA VAL A 252 -16.23 18.56 -9.07
C VAL A 252 -15.39 19.56 -9.89
N THR A 253 -16.02 20.54 -10.55
CA THR A 253 -15.28 21.56 -11.32
C THR A 253 -14.46 22.47 -10.39
N LEU A 254 -15.02 22.83 -9.23
CA LEU A 254 -14.31 23.60 -8.21
C LEU A 254 -13.21 22.77 -7.53
N LEU A 255 -13.48 21.50 -7.20
CA LEU A 255 -12.47 20.57 -6.67
C LEU A 255 -11.25 20.46 -7.59
N LYS A 256 -11.46 20.29 -8.91
CA LYS A 256 -10.34 20.29 -9.86
C LYS A 256 -9.55 21.60 -9.81
N GLN A 257 -10.22 22.77 -9.77
CA GLN A 257 -9.51 24.05 -9.66
C GLN A 257 -8.70 24.18 -8.36
N ILE A 258 -9.24 23.70 -7.24
CA ILE A 258 -8.56 23.67 -5.93
C ILE A 258 -7.36 22.74 -5.97
N TYR A 259 -7.54 21.50 -6.42
CA TYR A 259 -6.47 20.51 -6.47
C TYR A 259 -5.32 20.90 -7.39
N ASN A 260 -5.59 21.55 -8.53
CA ASN A 260 -4.53 22.08 -9.38
C ASN A 260 -3.67 23.16 -8.68
N LYS A 261 -4.26 23.98 -7.81
CA LYS A 261 -3.51 24.97 -7.01
C LYS A 261 -2.72 24.29 -5.89
N MET A 262 -3.31 23.31 -5.21
CA MET A 262 -2.62 22.54 -4.17
C MET A 262 -1.41 21.80 -4.75
N ALA A 263 -1.57 21.11 -5.87
CA ALA A 263 -0.47 20.46 -6.59
C ALA A 263 0.61 21.48 -7.01
N ALA A 264 0.25 22.65 -7.56
CA ALA A 264 1.22 23.69 -7.90
C ALA A 264 2.06 24.16 -6.70
N ILE A 265 1.46 24.25 -5.50
CA ILE A 265 2.19 24.56 -4.26
C ILE A 265 3.13 23.41 -3.90
N LEU A 266 2.68 22.16 -3.97
CA LEU A 266 3.50 20.98 -3.64
C LEU A 266 4.69 20.79 -4.58
N ILE A 267 4.51 21.01 -5.89
CA ILE A 267 5.57 20.96 -6.90
C ILE A 267 6.60 22.07 -6.63
N LYS A 268 6.13 23.29 -6.34
CA LYS A 268 6.97 24.46 -6.08
C LYS A 268 7.74 24.37 -4.76
N ASP A 269 7.09 23.94 -3.69
CA ASP A 269 7.69 23.93 -2.35
C ASP A 269 8.36 22.58 -2.03
N LEU A 270 8.05 21.52 -2.79
CA LEU A 270 8.63 20.17 -2.73
C LEU A 270 8.86 19.65 -1.30
N PRO A 271 7.80 19.52 -0.47
CA PRO A 271 7.95 19.27 0.98
C PRO A 271 8.53 17.90 1.34
N ALA A 272 8.44 16.93 0.43
CA ALA A 272 9.07 15.61 0.50
C ALA A 272 9.78 15.32 -0.82
N ILE A 273 10.74 14.39 -0.83
CA ILE A 273 11.29 13.88 -2.10
C ILE A 273 10.37 12.77 -2.60
N PRO A 274 9.75 12.88 -3.78
CA PRO A 274 8.96 11.80 -4.34
C PRO A 274 9.87 10.67 -4.80
N VAL A 275 9.53 9.39 -4.58
CA VAL A 275 10.39 8.26 -4.98
C VAL A 275 9.65 7.34 -5.96
N VAL A 276 8.94 6.35 -5.42
CA VAL A 276 8.12 5.40 -6.16
C VAL A 276 6.89 5.07 -5.30
N PHE A 277 5.77 4.73 -5.91
CA PHE A 277 4.61 4.21 -5.19
C PHE A 277 4.83 2.74 -4.83
N ASP A 278 4.23 2.26 -3.73
CA ASP A 278 4.21 0.83 -3.46
C ASP A 278 3.19 0.16 -4.42
N ALA A 279 3.40 -1.13 -4.69
CA ALA A 279 2.50 -1.89 -5.54
C ALA A 279 1.20 -2.18 -4.77
N TYR A 280 0.10 -1.56 -5.19
CA TYR A 280 -1.20 -1.73 -4.54
C TYR A 280 -2.23 -2.42 -5.46
N PRO A 281 -3.02 -3.39 -4.96
CA PRO A 281 -2.93 -4.01 -3.64
C PRO A 281 -1.84 -5.10 -3.56
N ARG A 282 -1.19 -5.23 -2.39
CA ARG A 282 -0.33 -6.39 -2.06
C ARG A 282 -1.24 -7.55 -1.72
N TYR A 283 -1.42 -8.45 -2.68
CA TYR A 283 -2.55 -9.37 -2.68
C TYR A 283 -2.23 -10.66 -3.41
N GLU A 284 -1.68 -11.58 -2.63
CA GLU A 284 -1.47 -12.96 -2.98
C GLU A 284 -2.51 -13.83 -2.27
N TYR A 285 -3.10 -14.77 -3.00
CA TYR A 285 -4.07 -15.72 -2.46
C TYR A 285 -3.81 -17.11 -3.06
N GLU A 286 -4.15 -18.14 -2.30
CA GLU A 286 -4.12 -19.52 -2.75
C GLU A 286 -5.55 -20.08 -2.75
N ASP A 287 -6.02 -20.46 -3.93
CA ASP A 287 -7.39 -20.90 -4.17
C ASP A 287 -7.59 -22.40 -3.87
N GLN A 288 -6.59 -23.10 -3.33
CA GLN A 288 -6.65 -24.54 -3.05
C GLN A 288 -7.75 -24.89 -2.03
N TYR A 289 -7.91 -24.08 -0.99
CA TYR A 289 -8.80 -24.35 0.15
C TYR A 289 -9.99 -23.40 0.24
N TYR A 290 -9.85 -22.19 -0.32
CA TYR A 290 -10.89 -21.16 -0.27
C TYR A 290 -11.08 -20.57 -1.67
N ILE A 291 -12.31 -20.16 -1.96
CA ILE A 291 -12.74 -19.44 -3.16
C ILE A 291 -13.48 -18.17 -2.71
N GLY A 292 -13.91 -17.33 -3.65
CA GLY A 292 -14.63 -16.09 -3.34
C GLY A 292 -13.74 -14.84 -3.30
N PHE A 293 -12.43 -15.01 -3.53
CA PHE A 293 -11.44 -13.94 -3.68
C PHE A 293 -11.86 -12.92 -4.76
N SER A 294 -11.56 -11.63 -4.54
CA SER A 294 -11.72 -10.61 -5.59
C SER A 294 -10.56 -10.76 -6.57
N THR A 295 -10.84 -10.88 -7.87
CA THR A 295 -9.81 -11.21 -8.88
C THR A 295 -10.02 -10.41 -10.17
N PRO A 296 -9.06 -10.36 -11.11
CA PRO A 296 -9.29 -9.74 -12.42
C PRO A 296 -10.44 -10.38 -13.22
N GLN A 297 -10.77 -11.66 -12.95
CA GLN A 297 -11.91 -12.36 -13.57
C GLN A 297 -13.24 -11.94 -12.96
N TYR A 298 -13.27 -11.58 -11.67
CA TYR A 298 -14.43 -10.97 -11.02
C TYR A 298 -14.01 -10.01 -9.91
N PHE A 299 -13.85 -8.74 -10.29
CA PHE A 299 -13.37 -7.68 -9.40
C PHE A 299 -14.55 -6.97 -8.73
N TYR A 300 -14.84 -7.33 -7.48
CA TYR A 300 -15.98 -6.79 -6.73
C TYR A 300 -15.56 -5.86 -5.57
N THR A 301 -14.32 -5.95 -5.12
CA THR A 301 -13.73 -5.04 -4.14
C THR A 301 -12.24 -4.85 -4.39
N TRP A 302 -11.76 -3.63 -4.12
CA TRP A 302 -10.34 -3.27 -4.07
C TRP A 302 -9.79 -3.35 -2.63
N ASN A 303 -10.64 -3.52 -1.62
CA ASN A 303 -10.24 -3.77 -0.24
C ASN A 303 -9.91 -5.27 -0.07
N VAL A 304 -8.69 -5.66 -0.43
CA VAL A 304 -8.28 -7.08 -0.47
C VAL A 304 -7.11 -7.42 0.46
N GLU A 305 -6.31 -6.45 0.90
CA GLU A 305 -5.21 -6.72 1.84
C GLU A 305 -5.77 -7.21 3.21
N PRO A 306 -5.15 -8.18 3.89
CA PRO A 306 -5.72 -8.75 5.12
C PRO A 306 -5.62 -7.83 6.35
N TRP A 307 -4.78 -6.79 6.30
CA TRP A 307 -4.59 -5.81 7.37
C TRP A 307 -5.41 -4.51 7.22
N ILE A 308 -5.97 -4.21 6.04
CA ILE A 308 -6.67 -2.93 5.79
C ILE A 308 -8.12 -2.91 6.28
N GLY A 309 -8.57 -1.73 6.70
CA GLY A 309 -9.97 -1.50 7.05
C GLY A 309 -10.87 -1.57 5.81
N GLY A 310 -11.96 -2.35 5.87
CA GLY A 310 -12.89 -2.53 4.76
C GLY A 310 -12.77 -3.87 4.02
N ASN A 311 -11.72 -4.65 4.29
CA ASN A 311 -11.54 -5.99 3.72
C ASN A 311 -12.59 -7.02 4.17
N LEU A 312 -13.39 -6.70 5.19
CA LEU A 312 -14.50 -7.53 5.67
C LEU A 312 -15.47 -7.90 4.54
N LEU A 313 -15.65 -7.04 3.53
CA LEU A 313 -16.45 -7.34 2.35
C LEU A 313 -15.90 -8.50 1.52
N MET A 314 -14.58 -8.63 1.41
CA MET A 314 -13.93 -9.79 0.80
C MET A 314 -14.10 -11.02 1.69
N LEU A 315 -13.80 -10.89 2.99
CA LEU A 315 -13.87 -12.00 3.96
C LEU A 315 -15.28 -12.62 4.05
N MET A 316 -16.35 -11.81 3.95
CA MET A 316 -17.74 -12.28 3.93
C MET A 316 -18.13 -12.97 2.61
N ASN A 317 -17.33 -12.85 1.56
CA ASN A 317 -17.55 -13.51 0.27
C ASN A 317 -16.75 -14.82 0.11
N LEU A 318 -15.77 -15.07 1.01
CA LEU A 318 -14.95 -16.28 0.97
C LEU A 318 -15.73 -17.53 1.41
N ALA A 319 -15.44 -18.67 0.79
CA ALA A 319 -15.98 -19.97 1.19
C ALA A 319 -15.01 -21.14 0.91
N PRO A 320 -15.17 -22.30 1.57
CA PRO A 320 -14.31 -23.46 1.31
C PRO A 320 -14.46 -23.98 -0.12
N ARG A 321 -13.34 -24.35 -0.77
CA ARG A 321 -13.35 -24.92 -2.12
C ARG A 321 -13.86 -26.36 -2.13
N PRO A 322 -14.89 -26.69 -2.93
CA PRO A 322 -15.29 -28.07 -3.14
C PRO A 322 -14.29 -28.83 -4.03
N PRO A 323 -14.00 -30.11 -3.75
CA PRO A 323 -13.16 -30.94 -4.63
C PRO A 323 -13.69 -30.99 -6.07
N GLY A 324 -12.81 -30.78 -7.04
CA GLY A 324 -13.15 -30.81 -8.47
C GLY A 324 -13.83 -29.54 -9.01
N MET A 325 -13.94 -28.46 -8.24
CA MET A 325 -14.46 -27.19 -8.73
C MET A 325 -13.53 -26.54 -9.76
N SER A 326 -14.06 -26.30 -10.97
CA SER A 326 -13.39 -25.53 -12.02
C SER A 326 -13.42 -24.02 -11.77
N ASN A 327 -12.47 -23.29 -12.36
CA ASN A 327 -12.35 -21.83 -12.24
C ASN A 327 -13.60 -21.08 -12.73
N ALA A 328 -14.36 -21.65 -13.68
CA ALA A 328 -15.62 -21.08 -14.15
C ALA A 328 -16.74 -21.19 -13.09
N GLN A 329 -16.80 -22.30 -12.35
CA GLN A 329 -17.74 -22.47 -11.22
C GLN A 329 -17.35 -21.57 -10.04
N GLU A 330 -16.05 -21.40 -9.79
CA GLU A 330 -15.53 -20.46 -8.80
C GLU A 330 -15.93 -19.01 -9.11
N VAL A 331 -15.68 -18.51 -10.33
CA VAL A 331 -16.08 -17.15 -10.73
C VAL A 331 -17.59 -16.95 -10.61
N ALA A 332 -18.40 -17.94 -11.03
CA ALA A 332 -19.84 -17.89 -10.88
C ALA A 332 -20.29 -17.89 -9.40
N TYR A 333 -19.57 -18.60 -8.52
CA TYR A 333 -19.85 -18.61 -7.08
C TYR A 333 -19.55 -17.23 -6.49
N THR A 334 -18.35 -16.71 -6.74
CA THR A 334 -17.89 -15.39 -6.26
C THR A 334 -18.87 -14.28 -6.68
N GLN A 335 -19.37 -14.33 -7.92
CA GLN A 335 -20.34 -13.37 -8.43
C GLN A 335 -21.69 -13.44 -7.70
N ALA A 336 -22.24 -14.64 -7.53
CA ALA A 336 -23.55 -14.80 -6.91
C ALA A 336 -23.51 -14.52 -5.40
N ALA A 337 -22.50 -15.02 -4.69
CA ALA A 337 -22.27 -14.70 -3.27
C ALA A 337 -22.15 -13.19 -3.04
N TRP A 338 -21.48 -12.45 -3.94
CA TRP A 338 -21.38 -11.00 -3.84
C TRP A 338 -22.73 -10.31 -4.05
N GLN A 339 -23.57 -10.78 -4.98
CA GLN A 339 -24.93 -10.23 -5.12
C GLN A 339 -25.78 -10.47 -3.87
N ASP A 340 -25.72 -11.67 -3.28
CA ASP A 340 -26.44 -11.98 -2.03
C ASP A 340 -25.97 -11.09 -0.87
N LEU A 341 -24.66 -10.84 -0.77
CA LEU A 341 -24.07 -9.95 0.22
C LEU A 341 -24.51 -8.49 0.01
N LEU A 342 -24.54 -7.98 -1.23
CA LEU A 342 -25.06 -6.65 -1.52
C LEU A 342 -26.55 -6.51 -1.20
N VAL A 343 -27.37 -7.52 -1.53
CA VAL A 343 -28.81 -7.53 -1.23
C VAL A 343 -29.04 -7.49 0.28
N PHE A 344 -28.23 -8.20 1.08
CA PHE A 344 -28.24 -8.12 2.53
C PHE A 344 -27.80 -6.74 3.06
N ILE A 345 -26.64 -6.22 2.63
CA ILE A 345 -26.09 -4.93 3.09
C ILE A 345 -27.04 -3.77 2.78
N TYR A 346 -27.70 -3.77 1.63
CA TYR A 346 -28.69 -2.76 1.25
C TYR A 346 -30.09 -3.01 1.84
N GLY A 347 -30.24 -3.91 2.81
CA GLY A 347 -31.51 -4.15 3.52
C GLY A 347 -32.63 -4.74 2.65
N LYS A 348 -32.28 -5.33 1.49
CA LYS A 348 -33.24 -5.98 0.57
C LYS A 348 -33.47 -7.46 0.92
N ALA A 349 -32.61 -8.04 1.75
CA ALA A 349 -32.84 -9.34 2.40
C ALA A 349 -32.37 -9.30 3.86
N ASN A 350 -32.94 -10.18 4.68
CA ASN A 350 -32.57 -10.34 6.10
C ASN A 350 -31.35 -11.27 6.29
N THR A 351 -30.89 -11.93 5.22
CA THR A 351 -29.76 -12.85 5.21
C THR A 351 -29.01 -12.72 3.89
N ALA A 352 -27.68 -12.74 3.93
CA ALA A 352 -26.89 -13.21 2.78
C ALA A 352 -26.90 -14.74 2.81
N THR A 353 -27.27 -15.38 1.71
CA THR A 353 -27.34 -16.85 1.63
C THR A 353 -26.61 -17.30 0.38
N PRO A 354 -25.28 -17.51 0.45
CA PRO A 354 -24.48 -17.86 -0.72
C PRO A 354 -25.00 -19.11 -1.44
N PRO A 355 -24.74 -19.25 -2.75
CA PRO A 355 -25.17 -20.39 -3.52
C PRO A 355 -24.72 -21.71 -2.90
N SER A 356 -25.56 -22.74 -3.03
CA SER A 356 -25.17 -24.10 -2.62
C SER A 356 -24.01 -24.60 -3.46
N LEU A 357 -22.81 -24.61 -2.86
CA LEU A 357 -21.57 -25.12 -3.45
C LEU A 357 -21.74 -26.53 -4.06
N LEU A 358 -22.59 -27.37 -3.45
CA LEU A 358 -22.88 -28.72 -3.93
C LEU A 358 -23.78 -28.72 -5.18
N ALA A 359 -24.71 -27.76 -5.30
CA ALA A 359 -25.54 -27.61 -6.49
C ALA A 359 -24.71 -27.15 -7.70
N MET A 360 -23.70 -26.31 -7.47
CA MET A 360 -22.81 -25.80 -8.52
C MET A 360 -21.90 -26.86 -9.14
N LEU A 361 -21.70 -28.00 -8.48
CA LEU A 361 -20.95 -29.16 -9.01
C LEU A 361 -21.78 -30.04 -9.96
N GLN A 362 -23.10 -29.84 -10.06
CA GLN A 362 -23.93 -30.63 -10.96
C GLN A 362 -23.84 -30.11 -12.40
N PRO A 363 -23.74 -31.00 -13.41
CA PRO A 363 -23.75 -30.58 -14.81
C PRO A 363 -25.10 -29.95 -15.17
N SER A 364 -25.06 -28.78 -15.80
CA SER A 364 -26.25 -28.06 -16.24
C SER A 364 -26.98 -28.81 -17.35
N THR A 365 -28.00 -29.59 -16.99
CA THR A 365 -28.93 -30.17 -17.97
C THR A 365 -29.84 -29.07 -18.52
N SER A 366 -29.39 -28.42 -19.58
CA SER A 366 -30.19 -27.48 -20.37
C SER A 366 -31.39 -28.18 -21.01
N THR A 367 -32.52 -28.22 -20.30
CA THR A 367 -33.78 -28.74 -20.85
C THR A 367 -34.31 -27.77 -21.90
N VAL A 368 -33.99 -28.03 -23.17
CA VAL A 368 -34.55 -27.30 -24.31
C VAL A 368 -36.01 -27.69 -24.46
N THR A 369 -36.92 -26.86 -23.95
CA THR A 369 -38.36 -26.99 -24.20
C THR A 369 -38.66 -26.66 -25.67
N GLN A 370 -38.61 -27.66 -26.54
CA GLN A 370 -39.18 -27.53 -27.88
C GLN A 370 -40.69 -27.61 -27.79
N THR A 371 -41.36 -26.47 -27.96
CA THR A 371 -42.82 -26.42 -28.16
C THR A 371 -43.17 -26.95 -29.55
N SER A 372 -43.43 -28.25 -29.66
CA SER A 372 -43.94 -28.87 -30.89
C SER A 372 -45.47 -28.90 -30.89
N THR A 373 -46.07 -27.93 -31.57
CA THR A 373 -47.52 -27.91 -31.83
C THR A 373 -47.89 -29.06 -32.77
N SER A 374 -48.52 -30.12 -32.26
CA SER A 374 -48.97 -31.27 -33.05
C SER A 374 -50.49 -31.27 -33.24
N THR A 375 -50.92 -31.11 -34.49
CA THR A 375 -52.33 -31.20 -34.90
C THR A 375 -52.82 -32.64 -34.82
N SER A 376 -54.01 -32.85 -34.24
CA SER A 376 -54.61 -34.18 -34.04
C SER A 376 -54.95 -34.90 -35.34
N THR A 377 -54.48 -36.14 -35.50
CA THR A 377 -55.12 -37.16 -36.35
C THR A 377 -55.03 -38.53 -35.65
N VAL A 378 -56.16 -39.24 -35.57
CA VAL A 378 -56.29 -40.53 -34.88
C VAL A 378 -56.10 -41.69 -35.85
N THR A 379 -55.18 -42.62 -35.54
CA THR A 379 -55.20 -44.02 -36.03
C THR A 379 -54.61 -44.96 -34.96
N THR A 380 -54.91 -46.25 -35.06
CA THR A 380 -54.99 -47.26 -33.98
C THR A 380 -53.76 -48.14 -33.71
N THR A 381 -53.54 -48.43 -32.42
CA THR A 381 -53.10 -49.72 -31.81
C THR A 381 -51.73 -50.34 -32.17
N SER A 382 -50.82 -50.47 -31.17
CA SER A 382 -50.31 -51.77 -30.62
C SER A 382 -49.18 -51.63 -29.57
N ALA A 383 -49.26 -52.40 -28.47
CA ALA A 383 -48.22 -52.86 -27.51
C ALA A 383 -47.17 -51.85 -26.96
N SER A 384 -47.24 -51.47 -25.67
CA SER A 384 -46.58 -52.14 -24.51
C SER A 384 -45.04 -51.98 -24.48
N THR A 385 -44.45 -51.31 -23.49
CA THR A 385 -44.33 -51.82 -22.11
C THR A 385 -44.09 -50.69 -21.11
N SER A 386 -44.79 -50.70 -19.97
CA SER A 386 -44.61 -49.76 -18.86
C SER A 386 -43.76 -50.35 -17.73
N VAL A 387 -42.66 -49.69 -17.35
CA VAL A 387 -41.92 -49.98 -16.11
C VAL A 387 -42.24 -48.88 -15.10
N THR A 388 -42.90 -49.27 -14.01
CA THR A 388 -43.15 -48.40 -12.85
C THR A 388 -42.06 -48.65 -11.81
N THR A 389 -41.36 -47.60 -11.39
CA THR A 389 -40.41 -47.67 -10.26
C THR A 389 -40.92 -46.80 -9.12
N THR A 390 -41.42 -47.46 -8.07
CA THR A 390 -41.91 -46.81 -6.85
C THR A 390 -40.74 -46.43 -5.94
N THR A 391 -40.68 -45.17 -5.50
CA THR A 391 -39.66 -44.71 -4.54
C THR A 391 -40.22 -44.74 -3.12
N SER A 392 -39.63 -45.55 -2.24
CA SER A 392 -39.93 -45.56 -0.80
C SER A 392 -38.98 -44.65 -0.04
N MET A 393 -39.51 -43.76 0.80
CA MET A 393 -38.70 -42.98 1.75
C MET A 393 -38.38 -43.81 2.99
N SER A 394 -37.13 -43.80 3.42
CA SER A 394 -36.71 -44.24 4.76
C SER A 394 -35.96 -43.12 5.46
N THR A 395 -36.47 -42.68 6.61
CA THR A 395 -35.80 -41.76 7.53
C THR A 395 -34.90 -42.54 8.49
N THR A 396 -33.63 -42.18 8.60
CA THR A 396 -32.72 -42.73 9.62
C THR A 396 -32.12 -41.60 10.45
N SER A 397 -32.23 -41.73 11.78
CA SER A 397 -31.76 -40.76 12.77
C SER A 397 -30.23 -40.79 12.97
N VAL A 398 -29.67 -39.65 13.36
CA VAL A 398 -28.24 -39.45 13.66
C VAL A 398 -27.83 -40.16 14.94
N THR A 399 -26.62 -40.75 14.96
CA THR A 399 -25.87 -41.05 16.18
C THR A 399 -24.43 -40.58 16.00
N SER A 400 -23.99 -39.64 16.84
CA SER A 400 -22.65 -39.05 16.76
C SER A 400 -21.66 -39.82 17.64
N THR A 401 -20.59 -40.36 17.04
CA THR A 401 -19.42 -40.86 17.76
C THR A 401 -18.27 -39.87 17.67
N VAL A 402 -17.66 -39.55 18.82
CA VAL A 402 -16.49 -38.67 18.90
C VAL A 402 -15.23 -39.50 18.69
N SER A 403 -14.40 -39.09 17.72
CA SER A 403 -13.08 -39.67 17.46
C SER A 403 -12.00 -38.61 17.65
N THR A 404 -11.15 -38.80 18.65
CA THR A 404 -9.98 -37.94 18.91
C THR A 404 -8.90 -38.13 17.85
N SER A 405 -8.23 -37.03 17.47
CA SER A 405 -7.18 -37.03 16.43
C SER A 405 -5.92 -37.80 16.82
N SER A 406 -5.44 -38.67 15.93
CA SER A 406 -4.10 -39.25 16.00
C SER A 406 -3.07 -38.29 15.40
N GLY A 407 -1.94 -38.09 16.08
CA GLY A 407 -0.86 -37.20 15.65
C GLY A 407 -0.12 -37.63 14.37
N LEU A 408 0.76 -36.75 13.88
CA LEU A 408 1.57 -36.91 12.67
C LEU A 408 2.33 -38.24 12.66
N SER A 409 2.33 -38.92 11.51
CA SER A 409 2.98 -40.23 11.37
C SER A 409 4.51 -40.10 11.37
N THR A 410 5.19 -41.13 11.86
CA THR A 410 6.67 -41.21 11.95
C THR A 410 7.35 -40.96 10.60
N GLY A 411 6.70 -41.29 9.48
CA GLY A 411 7.21 -41.01 8.14
C GLY A 411 7.28 -39.52 7.79
N VAL A 412 6.33 -38.71 8.26
CA VAL A 412 6.36 -37.24 8.06
C VAL A 412 7.48 -36.63 8.90
N ILE A 413 7.64 -37.08 10.14
CA ILE A 413 8.72 -36.62 11.03
C ILE A 413 10.11 -36.97 10.45
N ALA A 414 10.28 -38.20 9.94
CA ALA A 414 11.50 -38.61 9.27
C ALA A 414 11.80 -37.78 8.01
N GLY A 415 10.78 -37.48 7.19
CA GLY A 415 10.91 -36.62 6.02
C GLY A 415 11.40 -35.20 6.36
N ILE A 416 10.80 -34.57 7.38
CA ILE A 416 11.19 -33.24 7.84
C ILE A 416 12.66 -33.21 8.31
N ILE A 417 13.09 -34.23 9.07
CA ILE A 417 14.48 -34.32 9.56
C ILE A 417 15.47 -34.42 8.40
N VAL A 418 15.18 -35.22 7.36
CA VAL A 418 16.07 -35.36 6.19
C VAL A 418 16.19 -34.02 5.44
N VAL A 419 15.08 -33.29 5.24
CA VAL A 419 15.11 -31.98 4.58
C VAL A 419 15.96 -30.98 5.35
N ILE A 420 15.83 -30.93 6.69
CA ILE A 420 16.64 -30.04 7.55
C ILE A 420 18.15 -30.37 7.45
N ILE A 421 18.51 -31.66 7.45
CA ILE A 421 19.92 -32.09 7.31
C ILE A 421 20.50 -31.68 5.95
N VAL A 422 19.73 -31.80 4.86
CA VAL A 422 20.16 -31.36 3.52
C VAL A 422 20.37 -29.84 3.46
N ILE A 423 19.46 -29.05 4.04
CA ILE A 423 19.59 -27.59 4.10
C ILE A 423 20.87 -27.19 4.87
N ILE A 424 21.12 -27.80 6.03
CA ILE A 424 22.32 -27.52 6.84
C ILE A 424 23.59 -27.88 6.05
N ALA A 425 23.61 -29.00 5.34
CA ALA A 425 24.75 -29.42 4.51
C ALA A 425 25.02 -28.43 3.34
N VAL A 426 23.97 -27.94 2.68
CA VAL A 426 24.08 -26.93 1.61
C VAL A 426 24.62 -25.60 2.16
N VAL A 427 24.08 -25.11 3.29
CA VAL A 427 24.55 -23.88 3.94
C VAL A 427 26.02 -24.01 4.36
N ALA A 428 26.41 -25.13 4.97
CA ALA A 428 27.81 -25.38 5.33
C ALA A 428 28.73 -25.40 4.10
N HIS A 429 28.32 -26.01 2.99
CA HIS A 429 29.11 -26.04 1.76
C HIS A 429 29.29 -24.64 1.13
N VAL A 430 28.24 -23.80 1.16
CA VAL A 430 28.30 -22.41 0.67
C VAL A 430 29.21 -21.54 1.55
N VAL A 431 29.16 -21.71 2.88
CA VAL A 431 30.03 -20.95 3.82
C VAL A 431 31.50 -21.35 3.68
N VAL A 432 31.81 -22.63 3.49
CA VAL A 432 33.19 -23.12 3.29
C VAL A 432 33.76 -22.69 1.93
N ARG A 433 32.94 -22.46 0.90
CA ARG A 433 33.37 -21.92 -0.41
C ARG A 433 33.54 -20.40 -0.47
N ARG A 434 33.17 -19.66 0.59
CA ARG A 434 33.29 -18.20 0.69
C ARG A 434 34.41 -17.74 1.64
N ARG A 435 35.36 -18.64 1.92
CA ARG A 435 36.65 -18.38 2.60
C ARG A 435 37.77 -18.97 1.75
#